data_AF-A0A972N7H6-F1
#
_entry.id   AF-A0A972N7H6-F1
#
_cell.length_a   1.000
_cell.length_b   1.000
_cell.length_c   1.000
_cell.angle_alpha   90.00
_cell.angle_beta   90.00
_cell.angle_gamma   90.00
#
_symmetry.space_group_name_H-M   'P 1'
#
loop_
_entity.id
_entity.type
_entity.pdbx_description
1 polymer ?
#
loop_
_entity_poly.entity_id
_entity_poly.type
_entity_poly.pdbx_seq_one_letter_code
_entity_poly.pdbx_strand_id
1 'polypeptide(L)'
;MERRFYVLRVVSLLFKVFAFLLLIVGLASLVFALVRIVGGGGNGDFGHWAQIGGAVLLFGWAFGEFMVLYAIGESLNVLMAIEENTRASSLRLSHLAALITRAENIAEE
;
A
#
# COMPACT_ATOMS: atom_id res chain seq x y z
N MET A 1 0.09 20.05 -12.00
CA MET A 1 0.58 18.80 -11.38
C MET A 1 1.76 18.31 -12.19
N GLU A 2 2.95 18.27 -11.59
CA GLU A 2 4.12 17.75 -12.30
C GLU A 2 3.96 16.26 -12.56
N ARG A 3 4.16 15.85 -13.81
CA ARG A 3 3.94 14.47 -14.28
C ARG A 3 4.79 13.42 -13.57
N ARG A 4 5.82 13.84 -12.81
CA ARG A 4 6.77 12.97 -12.12
C ARG A 4 6.14 12.16 -10.98
N PHE A 5 5.19 12.72 -10.23
CA PHE A 5 4.53 12.00 -9.12
C PHE A 5 3.43 11.05 -9.56
N TYR A 6 2.96 11.18 -10.80
CA TYR A 6 1.90 10.33 -11.32
C TYR A 6 2.33 8.87 -11.38
N VAL A 7 3.58 8.60 -11.81
CA VAL A 7 4.12 7.25 -11.89
C VAL A 7 4.20 6.59 -10.52
N LEU A 8 4.67 7.30 -9.50
CA LEU A 8 4.78 6.77 -8.13
C LEU A 8 3.41 6.48 -7.49
N ARG A 9 2.40 7.30 -7.78
CA ARG A 9 1.01 7.01 -7.36
C ARG A 9 0.47 5.75 -8.02
N VAL A 10 0.72 5.56 -9.32
CA VAL A 10 0.31 4.35 -10.04
C VAL A 10 1.03 3.12 -9.46
N VAL A 11 2.33 3.22 -9.21
CA VAL A 11 3.12 2.13 -8.60
C VAL A 11 2.60 1.79 -7.20
N SER A 12 2.35 2.79 -6.34
CA SER A 12 1.73 2.57 -5.02
C SER A 12 0.38 1.86 -5.13
N LEU A 13 -0.47 2.28 -6.07
CA LEU A 13 -1.76 1.66 -6.31
C LEU A 13 -1.61 0.21 -6.79
N LEU A 14 -0.67 -0.07 -7.70
CA LEU A 14 -0.37 -1.43 -8.15
C LEU A 14 0.05 -2.33 -7.00
N PHE A 15 0.93 -1.86 -6.11
CA PHE A 15 1.34 -2.61 -4.92
C PHE A 15 0.14 -2.97 -4.04
N LYS A 16 -0.77 -2.03 -3.80
CA LYS A 16 -2.00 -2.30 -3.03
C LYS A 16 -2.91 -3.29 -3.75
N VAL A 17 -3.08 -3.17 -5.06
CA VAL A 17 -3.89 -4.11 -5.84
C VAL A 17 -3.30 -5.53 -5.76
N PHE A 18 -1.99 -5.69 -5.96
CA PHE A 18 -1.34 -6.99 -5.82
C PHE A 18 -1.44 -7.55 -4.41
N ALA A 19 -1.30 -6.70 -3.38
CA ALA A 19 -1.50 -7.10 -2.00
C ALA A 19 -2.91 -7.71 -1.82
N PHE A 20 -3.96 -7.01 -2.26
CA PHE A 20 -5.33 -7.50 -2.17
C PHE A 20 -5.55 -8.79 -2.97
N LEU A 21 -4.96 -8.91 -4.16
CA LEU A 21 -5.04 -10.13 -4.95
C LEU A 21 -4.44 -11.32 -4.20
N LEU A 22 -3.28 -11.16 -3.57
CA LEU A 22 -2.67 -12.21 -2.75
C LEU A 22 -3.54 -12.56 -1.55
N LEU A 23 -4.13 -11.57 -0.87
CA LEU A 23 -5.03 -11.81 0.24
C LEU A 23 -6.26 -12.62 -0.19
N ILE A 24 -6.85 -12.29 -1.33
CA ILE A 24 -7.99 -13.02 -1.90
C ILE A 24 -7.61 -14.46 -2.22
N VAL A 25 -6.44 -14.69 -2.82
CA VAL A 25 -5.94 -16.04 -3.12
C VAL A 25 -5.72 -16.84 -1.83
N GLY A 26 -5.12 -16.22 -0.81
CA GLY A 26 -4.96 -16.83 0.50
C GLY A 26 -6.30 -17.21 1.13
N LEU A 27 -7.27 -16.29 1.10
CA LEU A 27 -8.61 -16.53 1.65
C LEU A 27 -9.35 -17.63 0.88
N ALA A 28 -9.27 -17.61 -0.45
CA ALA A 28 -9.84 -18.64 -1.30
C ALA A 28 -9.28 -20.03 -0.95
N SER A 29 -7.98 -20.13 -0.65
CA SER A 29 -7.37 -21.41 -0.25
C SER A 29 -7.97 -21.99 1.05
N LEU A 30 -8.29 -21.13 2.03
CA LEU A 30 -8.99 -21.56 3.26
C LEU A 30 -10.39 -22.05 2.95
N VAL A 31 -11.13 -21.31 2.11
CA VAL A 31 -12.48 -21.70 1.70
C VAL A 31 -12.45 -23.05 0.96
N PHE A 32 -11.52 -23.24 0.03
CA PHE A 32 -11.35 -24.50 -0.69
C PHE A 32 -11.02 -25.66 0.24
N ALA A 33 -10.17 -25.44 1.26
CA ALA A 33 -9.87 -26.45 2.25
C ALA A 33 -11.12 -26.86 3.04
N LEU A 34 -11.90 -25.88 3.52
CA LEU A 34 -13.14 -26.13 4.24
C LEU A 34 -14.18 -26.88 3.39
N VAL A 35 -14.37 -26.46 2.14
CA VAL A 35 -15.32 -27.11 1.22
C VAL A 35 -14.96 -28.58 0.99
N ARG A 36 -13.67 -28.91 0.84
CA ARG A 36 -13.25 -30.31 0.67
C ARG A 36 -13.47 -31.15 1.93
N ILE A 37 -13.23 -30.59 3.11
CA ILE A 37 -13.43 -31.29 4.38
C ILE A 37 -14.93 -31.58 4.60
N VAL A 38 -15.78 -30.56 4.43
CA VAL A 38 -17.23 -30.69 4.60
C VAL A 38 -17.85 -31.57 3.50
N GLY A 39 -17.33 -31.47 2.27
CA GLY A 39 -17.79 -32.25 1.12
C GLY A 39 -17.33 -33.71 1.09
N GLY A 40 -16.64 -34.19 2.13
CA GLY A 40 -16.17 -35.59 2.22
C GLY A 40 -15.03 -35.95 1.27
N GLY A 41 -14.31 -34.95 0.73
CA GLY A 41 -13.28 -35.11 -0.29
C GLY A 41 -11.88 -35.48 0.22
N GLY A 42 -11.76 -36.07 1.42
CA GLY A 42 -10.47 -36.35 2.05
C GLY A 42 -10.16 -37.84 2.27
N ASN A 43 -8.89 -38.20 2.04
CA ASN A 43 -8.34 -39.53 2.33
C ASN A 43 -8.06 -39.66 3.84
N GLY A 44 -9.09 -39.83 4.65
CA GLY A 44 -8.99 -40.07 6.09
C GLY A 44 -8.47 -38.90 6.94
N ASP A 45 -8.37 -39.11 8.26
CA ASP A 45 -8.09 -38.07 9.26
C ASP A 45 -6.77 -37.32 9.00
N PHE A 46 -5.71 -38.03 8.63
CA PHE A 46 -4.42 -37.42 8.32
C PHE A 46 -4.48 -36.50 7.09
N GLY A 47 -5.26 -36.87 6.08
CA GLY A 47 -5.46 -36.04 4.89
C GLY A 47 -6.16 -34.72 5.21
N HIS A 48 -7.14 -34.73 6.11
CA HIS A 48 -7.82 -33.51 6.57
C HIS A 48 -6.87 -32.57 7.31
N TRP A 49 -6.09 -33.10 8.26
CA TRP A 49 -5.13 -32.27 9.01
C TRP A 49 -4.05 -31.67 8.13
N ALA A 50 -3.50 -32.45 7.18
CA ALA A 50 -2.53 -31.94 6.21
C ALA A 50 -3.14 -30.82 5.34
N GLN A 51 -4.40 -30.96 4.93
CA GLN A 51 -5.08 -29.96 4.12
C GLN A 51 -5.37 -28.67 4.90
N ILE A 52 -5.82 -28.76 6.15
CA ILE A 52 -6.01 -27.60 7.04
C ILE A 52 -4.65 -26.91 7.28
N GLY A 53 -3.63 -27.68 7.65
CA GLY A 53 -2.29 -27.15 7.92
C GLY A 53 -1.71 -26.42 6.70
N GLY A 54 -1.83 -27.03 5.51
CA GLY A 54 -1.39 -26.40 4.26
C GLY A 54 -2.14 -25.11 3.94
N ALA A 55 -3.47 -25.08 4.13
CA ALA A 55 -4.26 -23.88 3.88
C ALA A 55 -3.96 -22.75 4.87
N VAL A 56 -3.75 -23.08 6.15
CA VAL A 56 -3.36 -22.11 7.19
C VAL A 56 -1.97 -21.54 6.90
N LEU A 57 -0.99 -22.38 6.52
CA LEU A 57 0.35 -21.92 6.16
C LEU A 57 0.32 -21.02 4.92
N LEU A 58 -0.43 -21.42 3.88
CA LEU A 58 -0.57 -20.63 2.65
C LEU A 58 -1.26 -19.29 2.92
N PHE A 59 -2.33 -19.29 3.73
CA PHE A 59 -2.99 -18.06 4.15
C PHE A 59 -2.06 -17.17 4.98
N GLY A 60 -1.33 -17.74 5.94
CA GLY A 60 -0.37 -17.00 6.76
C GLY A 60 0.71 -16.33 5.92
N TRP A 61 1.26 -17.06 4.94
CA TRP A 61 2.19 -16.51 3.96
C TRP A 61 1.55 -15.37 3.15
N ALA A 62 0.38 -15.61 2.56
CA ALA A 62 -0.32 -14.62 1.75
C ALA A 62 -0.69 -13.36 2.54
N PHE A 63 -1.06 -13.51 3.80
CA PHE A 63 -1.34 -12.42 4.72
C PHE A 63 -0.07 -11.63 5.07
N GLY A 64 1.06 -12.31 5.30
CA GLY A 64 2.36 -11.67 5.51
C GLY A 64 2.78 -10.82 4.31
N GLU A 65 2.70 -11.38 3.10
CA GLU A 65 3.00 -10.65 1.86
C GLU A 65 2.03 -9.48 1.63
N PHE A 66 0.74 -9.67 1.93
CA PHE A 66 -0.24 -8.59 1.91
C PHE A 66 0.19 -7.41 2.80
N MET A 67 0.57 -7.68 4.05
CA MET A 67 1.03 -6.65 4.99
C MET A 67 2.24 -5.89 4.44
N VAL A 68 3.23 -6.60 3.90
CA VAL A 68 4.46 -5.99 3.37
C VAL A 68 4.14 -5.12 2.15
N LEU A 69 3.46 -5.67 1.14
CA LEU A 69 3.16 -4.94 -0.10
C LEU A 69 2.24 -3.74 0.15
N TYR A 70 1.25 -3.90 1.03
CA TYR A 70 0.36 -2.81 1.42
C TYR A 70 1.12 -1.70 2.15
N ALA A 71 1.97 -2.06 3.12
CA ALA A 71 2.79 -1.10 3.86
C ALA A 71 3.76 -0.34 2.94
N ILE A 72 4.39 -1.04 1.98
CA ILE A 72 5.24 -0.40 0.97
C ILE A 72 4.42 0.59 0.15
N GLY A 73 3.26 0.18 -0.37
CA GLY A 73 2.37 1.06 -1.13
C GLY A 73 1.97 2.31 -0.33
N GLU A 74 1.64 2.16 0.95
CA GLU A 74 1.29 3.29 1.82
C GLU A 74 2.48 4.20 2.12
N SER A 75 3.65 3.63 2.39
CA SER A 75 4.86 4.41 2.65
C SER A 75 5.22 5.32 1.47
N LEU A 76 5.03 4.86 0.23
CA LEU A 76 5.24 5.67 -0.96
C LEU A 76 4.28 6.87 -1.01
N ASN A 77 3.00 6.68 -0.63
CA ASN A 77 2.04 7.78 -0.57
C ASN A 77 2.43 8.83 0.48
N VAL A 78 2.89 8.38 1.65
CA VAL A 78 3.36 9.27 2.71
C VAL A 78 4.58 10.07 2.25
N LEU A 79 5.56 9.42 1.62
CA LEU A 79 6.76 10.10 1.11
C LEU A 79 6.41 11.15 0.05
N MET A 80 5.50 10.83 -0.88
CA MET A 80 5.02 11.80 -1.86
C MET A 80 4.29 12.98 -1.20
N ALA A 81 3.46 12.72 -0.19
CA ALA A 81 2.75 13.77 0.53
C ALA A 81 3.72 14.70 1.28
N ILE A 82 4.81 14.16 1.83
CA ILE A 82 5.87 14.97 2.44
C ILE A 82 6.53 15.86 1.39
N GLU A 83 6.93 15.31 0.25
CA GLU A 83 7.59 16.08 -0.82
C GLU A 83 6.69 17.20 -1.38
N GLU A 84 5.41 16.90 -1.62
CA GLU A 84 4.43 17.88 -2.09
C GLU A 84 4.25 19.03 -1.07
N ASN A 85 4.18 18.72 0.23
CA ASN A 85 4.04 19.72 1.29
C ASN A 85 5.31 20.57 1.47
N THR A 86 6.50 19.97 1.40
CA THR A 86 7.77 20.69 1.49
C THR A 86 7.91 21.67 0.32
N ARG A 87 7.54 21.25 -0.88
CA ARG A 87 7.60 22.12 -2.06
C ARG A 87 6.58 23.26 -2.00
N ALA A 88 5.36 22.97 -1.58
CA ALA A 88 4.35 24.00 -1.37
C ALA A 88 4.80 25.04 -0.32
N SER A 89 5.45 24.58 0.75
CA SER A 89 6.00 25.45 1.79
C SER A 89 7.15 26.32 1.26
N SER A 90 8.07 25.75 0.49
CA SER A 90 9.16 26.50 -0.16
C SER A 90 8.64 27.61 -1.09
N LEU A 91 7.63 27.30 -1.92
CA LEU A 91 6.99 28.29 -2.78
C LEU A 91 6.36 29.43 -1.97
N ARG A 92 5.62 29.11 -0.91
CA ARG A 92 5.02 30.12 -0.02
C ARG A 92 6.07 31.02 0.62
N LEU A 93 7.18 30.45 1.10
CA LEU A 93 8.28 31.21 1.69
C LEU A 93 8.95 32.15 0.68
N SER A 94 9.22 31.67 -0.54
CA SER A 94 9.78 32.52 -1.60
C SER A 94 8.87 33.69 -1.98
N HIS A 95 7.54 33.45 -2.01
CA HIS A 95 6.56 34.49 -2.28
C HIS A 95 6.50 35.53 -1.15
N LEU A 96 6.48 35.09 0.12
CA LEU A 96 6.51 35.99 1.27
C LEU A 96 7.80 36.82 1.32
N ALA A 97 8.95 36.22 1.05
CA ALA A 97 10.22 36.93 0.97
C ALA A 97 10.17 38.02 -0.11
N ALA A 98 9.64 37.72 -1.30
CA ALA A 98 9.49 38.70 -2.37
C ALA A 98 8.53 39.86 -1.99
N LEU A 99 7.48 39.58 -1.22
CA LEU A 99 6.58 40.63 -0.72
C LEU A 99 7.26 41.53 0.32
N ILE A 100 8.04 40.95 1.23
CA ILE A 100 8.79 41.71 2.24
C ILE A 100 9.79 42.64 1.56
N THR A 101 10.60 42.12 0.63
CA THR A 101 11.57 42.95 -0.11
C THR A 101 10.89 44.08 -0.89
N ARG A 102 9.71 43.84 -1.47
CA ARG A 102 8.94 44.91 -2.12
C ARG A 102 8.44 45.97 -1.13
N ALA A 103 8.02 45.55 0.06
CA ALA A 103 7.57 46.47 1.09
C ALA A 103 8.72 47.32 1.66
N GLU A 104 9.90 46.73 1.84
CA GLU A 104 11.11 47.46 2.26
C GLU A 104 11.49 48.53 1.25
N ASN A 105 11.53 48.21 -0.05
CA ASN A 105 11.86 49.19 -1.09
C ASN A 105 10.88 50.39 -1.14
N ILE A 106 9.60 50.17 -0.82
CA ILE A 106 8.60 51.27 -0.76
C ILE A 106 8.80 52.14 0.48
N ALA A 107 9.34 51.59 1.57
CA ALA A 107 9.57 52.33 2.81
C ALA A 107 10.83 53.21 2.77
N GLU A 108 11.75 52.95 1.83
CA GLU A 108 12.98 53.73 1.64
C GLU A 108 12.83 54.91 0.66
N GLU A 109 11.72 54.98 -0.09
CA GLU A 109 11.34 56.11 -0.97
C GLU A 109 10.52 57.18 -0.23
#